data_AF-A0A9D1H8E0-F1
#
_entry.id   AF-A0A9D1H8E0-F1
#
_cell.length_a   1.000
_cell.length_b   1.000
_cell.length_c   1.000
_cell.angle_alpha   90.00
_cell.angle_beta   90.00
_cell.angle_gamma   90.00
#
_symmetry.space_group_name_H-M   'P 1'
#
loop_
_entity.id
_entity.type
_entity.pdbx_description
1 polymer ?
#
loop_
_entity_poly.entity_id
_entity_poly.type
_entity_poly.pdbx_seq_one_letter_code
_entity_poly.pdbx_strand_id
1 'polypeptide(L)'
;MQLNFIDVSKHQGTIDWAKVAKEVDGVIIRCAYRGYGSAGDLKTDEKWNVNIQGAIDAGVKRIGVYIFSQAVNAAEGKEEAEKVLSLIKPYGDKINYPVYWDTEKTSEYPNGRADCISKANRTAAGKAFCEAIKAAG
;
A
#
# COMPACT_ATOMS: atom_id res chain seq x y z
N MET A 1 4.79 22.98 -12.69
CA MET A 1 4.37 21.79 -13.46
C MET A 1 3.61 20.87 -12.53
N GLN A 2 2.48 20.32 -12.98
CA GLN A 2 1.71 19.30 -12.26
C GLN A 2 2.29 17.92 -12.60
N LEU A 3 2.48 17.06 -11.60
CA LEU A 3 2.91 15.67 -11.82
C LEU A 3 1.69 14.77 -12.04
N ASN A 4 1.78 13.83 -12.97
CA ASN A 4 0.74 12.85 -13.25
C ASN A 4 1.08 11.49 -12.60
N PHE A 5 0.22 11.02 -11.70
CA PHE A 5 0.39 9.74 -11.01
C PHE A 5 -0.83 8.84 -11.24
N ILE A 6 -0.57 7.54 -11.26
CA ILE A 6 -1.61 6.52 -11.14
C ILE A 6 -1.33 5.66 -9.90
N ASP A 7 -2.38 5.09 -9.32
CA ASP A 7 -2.26 3.99 -8.37
C ASP A 7 -2.81 2.70 -8.98
N VAL A 8 -2.18 1.56 -8.66
CA VAL A 8 -2.54 0.28 -9.26
C VAL A 8 -2.50 -0.85 -8.25
N SER A 9 -3.28 -1.89 -8.52
CA SER A 9 -3.42 -3.09 -7.71
C SER A 9 -3.81 -4.27 -8.61
N LYS A 10 -4.25 -5.38 -8.01
CA LYS A 10 -4.88 -6.46 -8.78
C LYS A 10 -6.08 -6.04 -9.62
N HIS A 11 -6.78 -4.97 -9.23
CA HIS A 11 -8.03 -4.57 -9.87
C HIS A 11 -7.84 -4.02 -11.30
N GLN A 12 -6.62 -3.60 -11.65
CA GLN A 12 -6.26 -3.15 -13.00
C GLN A 12 -5.88 -4.31 -13.95
N GLY A 13 -5.84 -5.55 -13.47
CA GLY A 13 -5.56 -6.71 -14.30
C GLY A 13 -4.10 -6.79 -14.77
N THR A 14 -3.88 -6.84 -16.09
CA THR A 14 -2.54 -6.86 -16.70
C THR A 14 -2.25 -5.47 -17.29
N ILE A 15 -1.10 -4.90 -16.93
CA ILE A 15 -0.71 -3.54 -17.28
C ILE A 15 0.36 -3.56 -18.37
N ASP A 16 0.20 -2.74 -19.41
CA ASP A 16 1.26 -2.42 -20.38
C ASP A 16 2.18 -1.35 -19.79
N TRP A 17 3.22 -1.79 -19.07
CA TRP A 17 4.16 -0.90 -18.40
C TRP A 17 5.00 -0.05 -19.36
N ALA A 18 5.28 -0.55 -20.57
CA ALA A 18 6.03 0.19 -21.58
C ALA A 18 5.24 1.39 -22.11
N LYS A 19 3.91 1.26 -22.18
CA LYS A 19 3.01 2.40 -22.44
C LYS A 19 2.93 3.32 -21.22
N VAL A 20 2.63 2.78 -20.03
CA VAL A 20 2.44 3.56 -18.80
C VAL A 20 3.65 4.45 -18.50
N ALA A 21 4.87 3.91 -18.60
CA ALA A 21 6.10 4.66 -18.30
C ALA A 21 6.31 5.92 -19.18
N LYS A 22 5.61 6.01 -20.33
CA LYS A 22 5.64 7.19 -21.21
C LYS A 22 4.57 8.23 -20.88
N GLU A 23 3.53 7.85 -20.14
CA GLU A 23 2.34 8.67 -19.89
C GLU A 23 2.26 9.22 -18.45
N VAL A 24 3.04 8.66 -17.51
CA VAL A 24 2.99 9.03 -16.09
C VAL A 24 4.35 9.49 -15.55
N ASP A 25 4.31 10.35 -14.54
CA ASP A 25 5.48 10.77 -13.76
C ASP A 25 5.84 9.80 -12.64
N GLY A 26 4.90 8.91 -12.27
CA GLY A 26 5.09 7.89 -11.25
C GLY A 26 3.86 7.01 -11.02
N VAL A 27 4.05 6.00 -10.17
CA VAL A 27 3.03 5.04 -9.78
C VAL A 27 3.04 4.78 -8.28
N ILE A 28 1.88 4.49 -7.69
CA ILE A 28 1.74 3.98 -6.32
C ILE A 28 1.11 2.59 -6.38
N ILE A 29 1.88 1.55 -6.04
CA ILE A 29 1.47 0.14 -6.22
C ILE A 29 0.94 -0.42 -4.89
N ARG A 30 -0.26 -1.03 -4.89
CA ARG A 30 -0.72 -1.78 -3.71
C ARG A 30 0.18 -2.98 -3.50
N CYS A 31 0.88 -3.01 -2.38
CA CYS A 31 1.75 -4.13 -2.03
C CYS A 31 1.03 -5.17 -1.16
N ALA A 32 0.11 -4.72 -0.31
CA ALA A 32 -0.60 -5.58 0.64
C ALA A 32 -1.96 -4.99 1.01
N TYR A 33 -2.75 -5.78 1.72
CA TYR A 33 -3.99 -5.36 2.36
C TYR A 33 -4.27 -6.17 3.61
N ARG A 34 -5.02 -5.60 4.55
CA ARG A 34 -5.64 -6.34 5.65
C ARG A 34 -7.10 -6.64 5.31
N GLY A 35 -7.51 -7.90 5.46
CA GLY A 35 -8.85 -8.36 5.10
C GLY A 35 -9.96 -7.94 6.08
N TYR A 36 -11.21 -8.07 5.61
CA TYR A 36 -12.43 -7.75 6.36
C TYR A 36 -12.87 -8.83 7.36
N GLY A 37 -12.45 -10.08 7.18
CA GLY A 37 -12.81 -11.19 8.07
C GLY A 37 -12.31 -10.92 9.50
N SER A 38 -12.98 -11.48 10.51
CA SER A 38 -12.67 -11.23 11.94
C SER A 38 -11.18 -11.43 12.28
N ALA A 39 -10.52 -12.40 11.63
CA ALA A 39 -9.08 -12.67 11.76
C ALA A 39 -8.18 -11.51 11.29
N GLY A 40 -8.65 -10.64 10.39
CA GLY A 40 -7.89 -9.51 9.89
C GLY A 40 -6.63 -9.93 9.14
N ASP A 41 -6.73 -10.94 8.27
CA ASP A 41 -5.56 -11.51 7.61
C ASP A 41 -4.79 -10.47 6.79
N LEU A 42 -3.47 -10.44 6.96
CA LEU A 42 -2.57 -9.69 6.09
C LEU A 42 -2.25 -10.49 4.83
N LYS A 43 -2.57 -9.92 3.68
CA LYS A 43 -2.34 -10.53 2.37
C LYS A 43 -1.48 -9.63 1.50
N THR A 44 -0.59 -10.24 0.73
CA THR A 44 0.10 -9.55 -0.38
C THR A 44 -0.91 -9.37 -1.51
N ASP A 45 -0.90 -8.21 -2.18
CA ASP A 45 -1.71 -8.02 -3.38
C ASP A 45 -1.29 -9.02 -4.46
N GLU A 46 -2.27 -9.65 -5.09
CA GLU A 46 -2.07 -10.74 -6.05
C GLU A 46 -1.27 -10.30 -7.29
N LYS A 47 -1.23 -9.01 -7.59
CA LYS A 47 -0.41 -8.44 -8.68
C LYS A 47 0.85 -7.72 -8.20
N TRP A 48 1.17 -7.72 -6.90
CA TRP A 48 2.34 -7.04 -6.34
C TRP A 48 3.62 -7.33 -7.15
N ASN A 49 4.02 -8.60 -7.23
CA ASN A 49 5.30 -9.00 -7.85
C ASN A 49 5.39 -8.60 -9.33
N VAL A 50 4.30 -8.77 -10.09
CA VAL A 50 4.30 -8.44 -11.53
C VAL A 50 4.23 -6.94 -11.77
N ASN A 51 3.55 -6.19 -10.90
CA ASN A 51 3.42 -4.74 -11.02
C ASN A 51 4.73 -4.04 -10.64
N ILE A 52 5.35 -4.41 -9.53
CA ILE A 52 6.61 -3.79 -9.11
C ILE A 52 7.73 -4.08 -10.10
N GLN A 53 7.86 -5.34 -10.56
CA GLN A 53 8.88 -5.70 -11.53
C GLN A 53 8.64 -5.00 -12.88
N GLY A 54 7.39 -4.99 -13.36
CA GLY A 54 7.05 -4.31 -14.61
C GLY A 54 7.29 -2.80 -14.58
N ALA A 55 6.98 -2.12 -13.47
CA ALA A 55 7.26 -0.71 -13.30
C ALA A 55 8.77 -0.40 -13.29
N ILE A 56 9.56 -1.23 -12.61
CA ILE A 56 11.02 -1.12 -12.57
C ILE A 56 11.62 -1.34 -13.96
N ASP A 57 11.25 -2.43 -14.63
CA ASP A 57 11.80 -2.81 -15.93
C ASP A 57 11.45 -1.80 -17.03
N ALA A 58 10.25 -1.19 -16.95
CA ALA A 58 9.83 -0.13 -17.88
C ALA A 58 10.47 1.24 -17.56
N GLY A 59 11.20 1.37 -16.46
CA GLY A 59 11.88 2.61 -16.08
C GLY A 59 10.95 3.71 -15.55
N VAL A 60 9.86 3.35 -14.86
CA VAL A 60 8.99 4.33 -14.20
C VAL A 60 9.80 5.14 -13.19
N LYS A 61 9.81 6.46 -13.33
CA LYS A 61 10.74 7.35 -12.60
C LYS A 61 10.49 7.40 -11.10
N ARG A 62 9.23 7.27 -10.67
CA ARG A 62 8.82 7.37 -9.26
C ARG A 62 7.92 6.20 -8.92
N ILE A 63 8.33 5.40 -7.95
CA ILE A 63 7.60 4.20 -7.53
C ILE A 63 7.37 4.32 -6.03
N GLY A 64 6.10 4.52 -5.67
CA GLY A 64 5.60 4.43 -4.31
C GLY A 64 4.80 3.16 -4.11
N VAL A 65 4.44 2.89 -2.87
CA VAL A 65 3.60 1.74 -2.53
C VAL A 65 2.52 2.14 -1.55
N TYR A 66 1.45 1.35 -1.49
CA TYR A 66 0.47 1.48 -0.44
C TYR A 66 0.03 0.12 0.12
N ILE A 67 -0.48 0.16 1.35
CA ILE A 67 -1.24 -0.94 1.95
C ILE A 67 -2.65 -0.45 2.22
N PHE A 68 -3.64 -1.25 1.82
CA PHE A 68 -5.03 -1.01 2.20
C PHE A 68 -5.30 -1.56 3.60
N SER A 69 -5.59 -0.65 4.54
CA SER A 69 -5.67 -0.96 5.96
C SER A 69 -7.08 -1.34 6.39
N GLN A 70 -7.12 -2.34 7.28
CA GLN A 70 -8.28 -2.68 8.11
C GLN A 70 -7.85 -2.85 9.57
N ALA A 71 -6.77 -2.16 9.96
CA ALA A 71 -6.24 -2.21 11.32
C ALA A 71 -7.22 -1.58 12.31
N VAL A 72 -7.46 -2.27 13.42
CA VAL A 72 -8.38 -1.81 14.47
C VAL A 72 -7.69 -1.24 15.71
N ASN A 73 -6.36 -1.32 15.78
CA ASN A 73 -5.55 -0.86 16.90
C ASN A 73 -4.07 -0.64 16.49
N ALA A 74 -3.24 -0.17 17.44
CA ALA A 74 -1.82 0.10 17.23
C ALA A 74 -1.00 -1.14 16.82
N ALA A 75 -1.28 -2.31 17.40
CA ALA A 75 -0.55 -3.54 17.09
C ALA A 75 -0.76 -3.94 15.63
N GLU A 76 -2.00 -3.91 15.15
CA GLU A 76 -2.31 -4.22 13.75
C GLU A 76 -1.70 -3.20 12.77
N GLY A 77 -1.62 -1.92 13.15
CA GLY A 77 -0.92 -0.90 12.36
C GLY A 77 0.59 -1.15 12.25
N LYS A 78 1.22 -1.66 13.32
CA LYS A 78 2.64 -2.07 13.31
C LYS A 78 2.86 -3.30 12.42
N GLU A 79 2.00 -4.30 12.51
CA GLU A 79 2.06 -5.50 11.65
C GLU A 79 1.89 -5.14 10.16
N GLU A 80 1.01 -4.19 9.85
CA GLU A 80 0.84 -3.65 8.50
C GLU A 80 2.14 -3.02 7.98
N ALA A 81 2.84 -2.23 8.80
CA ALA A 81 4.14 -1.65 8.43
C ALA A 81 5.20 -2.73 8.23
N GLU A 82 5.29 -3.72 9.13
CA GLU A 82 6.24 -4.84 9.02
C GLU A 82 6.02 -5.64 7.73
N LYS A 83 4.76 -5.85 7.34
CA LYS A 83 4.40 -6.47 6.07
C LYS A 83 4.90 -5.66 4.88
N VAL A 84 4.64 -4.35 4.85
CA VAL A 84 5.13 -3.46 3.78
C VAL A 84 6.64 -3.51 3.69
N LEU A 85 7.35 -3.32 4.81
CA LEU A 85 8.81 -3.35 4.88
C LEU A 85 9.38 -4.67 4.34
N SER A 86 8.77 -5.81 4.67
CA SER A 86 9.19 -7.11 4.16
C SER A 86 9.06 -7.23 2.63
N LEU A 87 8.03 -6.61 2.04
CA LEU A 87 7.75 -6.66 0.62
C LEU A 87 8.64 -5.71 -0.19
N ILE A 88 8.94 -4.53 0.35
CA ILE A 88 9.72 -3.51 -0.37
C ILE A 88 11.24 -3.70 -0.23
N LYS A 89 11.71 -4.36 0.83
CA LYS A 89 13.13 -4.57 1.12
C LYS A 89 13.95 -5.09 -0.08
N PRO A 90 13.49 -6.07 -0.89
CA PRO A 90 14.25 -6.55 -2.05
C PRO A 90 14.45 -5.51 -3.16
N TYR A 91 13.63 -4.46 -3.21
CA TYR A 91 13.64 -3.44 -4.26
C TYR A 91 14.47 -2.21 -3.90
N GLY A 92 14.92 -2.08 -2.64
CA GLY A 92 15.88 -1.07 -2.21
C GLY A 92 15.57 0.35 -2.70
N ASP A 93 16.52 0.94 -3.42
CA ASP A 93 16.47 2.30 -3.96
C ASP A 93 15.41 2.51 -5.06
N LYS A 94 14.79 1.44 -5.56
CA LYS A 94 13.74 1.52 -6.58
C LYS A 94 12.42 2.02 -6.01
N ILE A 95 12.16 1.83 -4.71
CA ILE A 95 11.03 2.47 -4.03
C ILE A 95 11.48 3.87 -3.59
N ASN A 96 11.39 4.81 -4.52
CA ASN A 96 11.89 6.18 -4.38
C ASN A 96 10.76 7.22 -4.21
N TYR A 97 9.56 6.76 -3.87
CA TYR A 97 8.40 7.58 -3.56
C TYR A 97 7.70 7.02 -2.30
N PRO A 98 6.83 7.79 -1.61
CA PRO A 98 6.37 7.42 -0.28
C PRO A 98 5.65 6.06 -0.18
N VAL A 99 5.70 5.52 1.03
CA VAL A 99 4.85 4.44 1.50
C VAL A 99 3.56 5.06 2.07
N TYR A 100 2.41 4.67 1.53
CA TYR A 100 1.10 5.16 1.95
C TYR A 100 0.37 4.13 2.81
N TRP A 101 -0.21 4.61 3.90
CA TRP A 101 -1.17 3.88 4.71
C TRP A 101 -2.57 4.29 4.31
N ASP A 102 -3.21 3.47 3.47
CA ASP A 102 -4.53 3.75 2.94
C ASP A 102 -5.60 3.29 3.94
N THR A 103 -6.25 4.26 4.60
CA THR A 103 -7.30 4.02 5.58
C THR A 103 -8.56 4.75 5.15
N GLU A 104 -9.61 4.00 4.87
CA GLU A 104 -10.88 4.56 4.38
C GLU A 104 -12.07 3.89 5.08
N LYS A 105 -13.27 4.31 4.69
CA LYS A 105 -14.52 3.65 5.06
C LYS A 105 -14.90 2.74 3.89
N THR A 106 -15.20 1.48 4.16
CA THR A 106 -15.58 0.55 3.10
C THR A 106 -16.98 0.88 2.55
N SER A 107 -17.19 0.62 1.25
CA SER A 107 -18.45 0.88 0.57
C SER A 107 -19.60 -0.03 1.03
N GLU A 108 -19.28 -1.18 1.62
CA GLU A 108 -20.23 -2.19 2.06
C GLU A 108 -20.43 -2.15 3.57
N TYR A 109 -20.80 -1.00 4.13
CA TYR A 109 -21.04 -0.91 5.57
C TYR A 109 -22.09 -1.95 6.02
N PRO A 110 -21.82 -2.76 7.08
CA PRO A 110 -20.70 -2.71 8.01
C PRO A 110 -19.67 -3.85 7.84
N ASN A 111 -19.17 -4.11 6.63
CA ASN A 111 -18.28 -5.24 6.39
C ASN A 111 -16.81 -4.94 6.75
N GLY A 112 -16.37 -3.68 6.74
CA GLY A 112 -15.01 -3.31 7.11
C GLY A 112 -14.75 -3.31 8.62
N ARG A 113 -13.70 -4.01 9.07
CA ARG A 113 -13.28 -4.04 10.49
C ARG A 113 -12.93 -2.66 11.02
N ALA A 114 -12.35 -1.82 10.16
CA ALA A 114 -11.96 -0.47 10.53
C ALA A 114 -13.13 0.53 10.52
N ASP A 115 -14.28 0.21 9.92
CA ASP A 115 -15.36 1.19 9.67
C ASP A 115 -15.94 1.79 10.95
N CYS A 116 -16.01 0.98 12.02
CA CYS A 116 -16.68 1.35 13.28
C CYS A 116 -15.71 1.61 14.44
N ILE A 117 -14.39 1.66 14.20
CA ILE A 117 -13.43 1.91 15.29
C ILE A 117 -13.46 3.38 15.72
N SER A 118 -13.09 3.63 16.98
CA SER A 118 -12.98 4.99 17.50
C SER A 118 -11.92 5.80 16.75
N LYS A 119 -12.07 7.13 16.73
CA LYS A 119 -11.03 8.04 16.22
C LYS A 119 -9.67 7.78 16.89
N ALA A 120 -9.68 7.53 18.20
CA ALA A 120 -8.47 7.23 18.96
C ALA A 120 -7.77 5.95 18.48
N ASN A 121 -8.54 4.88 18.23
CA ASN A 121 -7.99 3.62 17.71
C ASN A 121 -7.41 3.79 16.30
N ARG A 122 -8.11 4.53 15.42
CA ARG A 122 -7.60 4.82 14.07
C ARG A 122 -6.32 5.64 14.11
N THR A 123 -6.26 6.66 14.97
CA THR A 123 -5.03 7.44 15.18
C THR A 123 -3.90 6.57 15.75
N ALA A 124 -4.18 5.67 16.69
CA ALA A 124 -3.17 4.79 17.26
C ALA A 124 -2.60 3.81 16.23
N ALA A 125 -3.46 3.24 15.37
CA ALA A 125 -3.03 2.38 14.25
C ALA A 125 -2.12 3.13 13.27
N GLY A 126 -2.55 4.32 12.82
CA GLY A 126 -1.76 5.12 11.87
C GLY A 126 -0.44 5.61 12.44
N LYS A 127 -0.41 6.02 13.72
CA LYS A 127 0.84 6.39 14.40
C LYS A 127 1.80 5.21 14.46
N ALA A 128 1.33 4.04 14.90
CA ALA A 128 2.16 2.85 14.99
C ALA A 128 2.72 2.43 13.61
N PHE A 129 1.91 2.53 12.54
CA PHE A 129 2.37 2.31 11.18
C PHE A 129 3.50 3.28 10.81
N CYS A 130 3.25 4.59 10.93
CA CYS A 130 4.22 5.63 10.55
C CYS A 130 5.51 5.56 11.36
N GLU A 131 5.43 5.28 12.66
CA GLU A 131 6.59 5.13 13.54
C GLU A 131 7.42 3.90 13.16
N ALA A 132 6.78 2.78 12.81
CA ALA A 132 7.47 1.58 12.37
C ALA A 132 8.16 1.78 11.00
N ILE A 133 7.50 2.43 10.03
CA ILE A 133 8.14 2.81 8.75
C ILE A 133 9.34 3.72 9.01
N LYS A 134 9.17 4.79 9.80
CA LYS A 134 10.25 5.72 10.13
C LYS A 134 11.44 5.04 10.84
N ALA A 135 11.19 4.05 11.69
CA ALA A 135 12.24 3.33 12.40
C ALA A 135 13.08 2.44 11.47
N ALA A 136 12.59 2.11 10.28
CA ALA A 136 13.29 1.26 9.32
C ALA A 136 14.28 2.02 8.41
N GLY A 137 14.30 3.36 8.47
CA GLY A 137 15.13 4.24 7.64
C GLY A 137 14.36 4.94 6.53
#